data_AF-A0A517PYF6-F1
#
_entry.id   AF-A0A517PYF6-F1
#
_cell.length_a   1.000
_cell.length_b   1.000
_cell.length_c   1.000
_cell.angle_alpha   90.00
_cell.angle_beta   90.00
_cell.angle_gamma   90.00
#
_symmetry.space_group_name_H-M   'P 1'
#
loop_
_entity.id
_entity.type
_entity.pdbx_description
1 polymer ?
#
loop_
_entity_poly.entity_id
_entity_poly.type
_entity_poly.pdbx_seq_one_letter_code
_entity_poly.pdbx_strand_id
1 'polypeptide(L)'
;MLKIDRKNQSFSLLDTPTLADVSITERYDLQEFISNSPDAFFKELGLELFLIGKEIEPSQNVQDRIDLLAVDKEGGCVVVELKRGNHKLHMLQAISYAGMISQWEPDDFLKLLDDVQQDALTDFLEVDRDDINRQQRIILIAEGYDYALLIAAEWLSEQYGVDITCCRIAVAKDSVTDSEYLVCSNVYPAPELAKESVSRGRKHGSTSKVKWPDCKAALAGVSNPAVTSYFEQELTADRESYLRKRILRYRLGGKRRWFMAARTKNAYVWQQGRFEGDMDFWKKGLSDPEVVKPVKDGQCLRLFLDSAPDFQFFNDSVTQKLQSIEWHGGTSDEGVDETETLGDEC
;
A
#
# COMPACT_ATOMS: atom_id res chain seq x y z
N MET A 1 5.72 -5.35 -30.29
CA MET A 1 5.72 -6.62 -29.51
C MET A 1 5.89 -7.81 -30.46
N LEU A 2 6.19 -9.01 -29.96
CA LEU A 2 6.34 -10.21 -30.78
C LEU A 2 5.22 -11.22 -30.48
N LYS A 3 4.57 -11.73 -31.52
CA LYS A 3 3.67 -12.89 -31.45
C LYS A 3 4.48 -14.16 -31.67
N ILE A 4 4.21 -15.19 -30.87
CA ILE A 4 4.90 -16.48 -30.92
C ILE A 4 4.10 -17.45 -31.80
N ASP A 5 4.71 -17.92 -32.89
CA ASP A 5 4.21 -19.07 -33.65
C ASP A 5 4.94 -20.34 -33.19
N ARG A 6 4.27 -21.15 -32.36
CA ARG A 6 4.83 -22.41 -31.85
C ARG A 6 4.96 -23.49 -32.92
N LYS A 7 4.13 -23.45 -33.97
CA LYS A 7 4.13 -24.45 -35.04
C LYS A 7 5.34 -24.28 -35.94
N ASN A 8 5.64 -23.03 -36.31
CA ASN A 8 6.76 -22.69 -37.16
C ASN A 8 8.02 -22.28 -36.36
N GLN A 9 7.94 -22.25 -35.03
CA GLN A 9 9.01 -21.81 -34.13
C GLN A 9 9.59 -20.44 -34.51
N SER A 10 8.70 -19.51 -34.84
CA SER A 10 9.08 -18.18 -35.34
C SER A 10 8.35 -17.07 -34.58
N PHE A 11 8.82 -15.84 -34.76
CA PHE A 11 8.18 -14.64 -34.24
C PHE A 11 7.68 -13.76 -35.38
N SER A 12 6.52 -13.16 -35.18
CA SER A 12 6.04 -12.07 -36.03
C SER A 12 5.90 -10.80 -35.21
N LEU A 13 6.20 -9.65 -35.82
CA LEU A 13 5.96 -8.35 -35.20
C LEU A 13 4.46 -8.07 -35.18
N LEU A 14 3.98 -7.57 -34.03
CA LEU A 14 2.67 -6.95 -33.90
C LEU A 14 2.80 -5.45 -34.16
N ASP A 15 1.79 -4.88 -34.81
CA ASP A 15 1.68 -3.44 -34.99
C ASP A 15 1.47 -2.78 -33.63
N THR A 16 2.05 -1.60 -33.43
CA THR A 16 1.92 -0.84 -32.17
C THR A 16 1.34 0.55 -32.44
N PRO A 17 0.07 0.64 -32.85
CA PRO A 17 -0.60 1.92 -33.05
C PRO A 17 -0.76 2.67 -31.72
N THR A 18 -0.92 3.98 -31.78
CA THR A 18 -1.41 4.74 -30.61
C THR A 18 -2.90 4.47 -30.39
N LEU A 19 -3.41 4.76 -29.20
CA LEU A 19 -4.85 4.71 -28.92
C LEU A 19 -5.64 5.58 -29.91
N ALA A 20 -5.08 6.73 -30.32
CA ALA A 20 -5.69 7.59 -31.32
C ALA A 20 -5.80 6.91 -32.70
N ASP A 21 -4.77 6.18 -33.12
CA ASP A 21 -4.74 5.49 -34.42
C ASP A 21 -5.80 4.36 -34.50
N VAL A 22 -6.11 3.72 -33.36
CA VAL A 22 -7.18 2.71 -33.25
C VAL A 22 -8.52 3.28 -32.78
N SER A 23 -8.66 4.62 -32.76
CA SER A 23 -9.90 5.31 -32.37
C SER A 23 -10.40 5.01 -30.94
N ILE A 24 -9.51 4.60 -30.05
CA ILE A 24 -9.80 4.45 -28.62
C ILE A 24 -9.65 5.82 -27.96
N THR A 25 -10.74 6.34 -27.40
CA THR A 25 -10.79 7.58 -26.63
C THR A 25 -10.69 7.32 -25.13
N GLU A 26 -10.23 8.30 -24.36
CA GLU A 26 -10.13 8.14 -22.91
C GLU A 26 -11.48 7.87 -22.26
N ARG A 27 -12.46 8.78 -22.47
CA ARG A 27 -13.75 8.74 -21.77
C ARG A 27 -14.70 7.66 -22.29
N TYR A 28 -14.84 7.51 -23.62
CA TYR A 28 -15.87 6.65 -24.18
C TYR A 28 -15.42 5.20 -24.40
N ASP A 29 -14.13 4.93 -24.36
CA ASP A 29 -13.58 3.60 -24.61
C ASP A 29 -12.73 3.11 -23.44
N LEU A 30 -11.62 3.77 -23.12
CA LEU A 30 -10.69 3.26 -22.10
C LEU A 30 -11.33 3.20 -20.70
N GLN A 31 -12.02 4.26 -20.26
CA GLN A 31 -12.77 4.25 -19.00
C GLN A 31 -13.86 3.17 -19.01
N GLU A 32 -14.55 2.95 -20.13
CA GLU A 32 -15.57 1.91 -20.27
C GLU A 32 -14.97 0.51 -20.16
N PHE A 33 -13.87 0.24 -20.86
CA PHE A 33 -13.17 -1.05 -20.81
C PHE A 33 -12.71 -1.37 -19.39
N ILE A 34 -12.14 -0.39 -18.68
CA ILE A 34 -11.71 -0.56 -17.29
C ILE A 34 -12.93 -0.76 -16.39
N SER A 35 -13.98 0.06 -16.53
CA SER A 35 -15.17 -0.04 -15.66
C SER A 35 -15.93 -1.34 -15.83
N ASN A 36 -15.92 -1.93 -17.03
CA ASN A 36 -16.57 -3.20 -17.32
C ASN A 36 -15.73 -4.41 -16.88
N SER A 37 -14.45 -4.22 -16.58
CA SER A 37 -13.53 -5.30 -16.16
C SER A 37 -12.41 -4.78 -15.25
N PRO A 38 -12.75 -4.15 -14.11
CA PRO A 38 -11.77 -3.45 -13.28
C PRO A 38 -10.73 -4.40 -12.70
N ASP A 39 -11.16 -5.56 -12.20
CA ASP A 39 -10.29 -6.57 -11.60
C ASP A 39 -9.21 -7.05 -12.58
N ALA A 40 -9.58 -7.28 -13.85
CA ALA A 40 -8.64 -7.72 -14.86
C ALA A 40 -7.59 -6.65 -15.16
N PHE A 41 -8.01 -5.39 -15.25
CA PHE A 41 -7.13 -4.27 -15.53
C PHE A 41 -6.20 -3.94 -14.36
N PHE A 42 -6.72 -3.81 -13.14
CA PHE A 42 -5.89 -3.50 -11.97
C PHE A 42 -4.92 -4.64 -11.66
N LYS A 43 -5.33 -5.90 -11.85
CA LYS A 43 -4.44 -7.04 -11.70
C LYS A 43 -3.28 -7.03 -12.71
N GLU A 44 -3.52 -6.61 -13.95
CA GLU A 44 -2.45 -6.42 -14.95
C GLU A 44 -1.43 -5.35 -14.51
N LEU A 45 -1.87 -4.36 -13.72
CA LEU A 45 -1.00 -3.36 -13.09
C LEU A 45 -0.31 -3.87 -11.81
N GLY A 46 -0.61 -5.09 -11.37
CA GLY A 46 -0.15 -5.63 -10.09
C GLY A 46 -0.83 -4.97 -8.88
N LEU A 47 -2.06 -4.50 -9.04
CA LEU A 47 -2.84 -3.79 -8.04
C LEU A 47 -4.11 -4.56 -7.71
N GLU A 48 -4.54 -4.48 -6.46
CA GLU A 48 -5.83 -4.99 -5.99
C GLU A 48 -6.65 -3.79 -5.54
N LEU A 49 -7.59 -3.36 -6.40
CA LEU A 49 -8.41 -2.17 -6.19
C LEU A 49 -9.88 -2.48 -6.45
N PHE A 50 -10.75 -1.97 -5.60
CA PHE A 50 -12.19 -1.99 -5.80
C PHE A 50 -12.62 -0.69 -6.48
N LEU A 51 -13.22 -0.78 -7.67
CA LEU A 51 -13.71 0.39 -8.39
C LEU A 51 -14.99 0.93 -7.74
N ILE A 52 -14.95 2.18 -7.27
CA ILE A 52 -16.13 2.89 -6.76
C ILE A 52 -16.97 3.41 -7.92
N GLY A 53 -16.33 4.02 -8.91
CA GLY A 53 -17.01 4.50 -10.10
C GLY A 53 -16.11 5.28 -11.04
N LYS A 54 -16.71 5.74 -12.13
CA LYS A 54 -16.10 6.61 -13.13
C LYS A 54 -16.79 7.96 -13.17
N GLU A 55 -16.10 8.97 -13.66
CA GLU A 55 -16.66 10.31 -13.86
C GLU A 55 -17.27 10.90 -12.57
N ILE A 56 -16.58 10.70 -11.44
CA ILE A 56 -17.06 11.11 -10.12
C ILE A 56 -16.82 12.60 -9.91
N GLU A 57 -17.80 13.30 -9.36
CA GLU A 57 -17.69 14.70 -8.95
C GLU A 57 -16.93 14.81 -7.63
N PRO A 58 -15.71 15.38 -7.59
CA PRO A 58 -14.97 15.51 -6.33
C PRO A 58 -15.56 16.60 -5.42
N SER A 59 -16.28 17.57 -5.99
CA SER A 59 -16.92 18.67 -5.28
C SER A 59 -18.02 19.30 -6.13
N GLN A 60 -19.11 19.73 -5.50
CA GLN A 60 -20.19 20.48 -6.16
C GLN A 60 -19.74 21.82 -6.76
N ASN A 61 -18.59 22.35 -6.32
CA ASN A 61 -18.04 23.61 -6.79
C ASN A 61 -17.15 23.46 -8.04
N VAL A 62 -16.96 22.23 -8.53
CA VAL A 62 -16.04 21.90 -9.62
C VAL A 62 -16.79 21.17 -10.73
N GLN A 63 -16.59 21.62 -11.98
CA GLN A 63 -17.22 21.00 -13.15
C GLN A 63 -16.43 19.81 -13.70
N ASP A 64 -15.19 19.64 -13.26
CA ASP A 64 -14.38 18.49 -13.65
C ASP A 64 -14.80 17.23 -12.90
N ARG A 65 -14.36 16.08 -13.42
CA ARG A 65 -14.69 14.75 -12.92
C ARG A 65 -13.41 13.94 -12.76
N ILE A 66 -13.38 13.08 -11.75
CA ILE A 66 -12.36 12.06 -11.59
C ILE A 66 -12.63 10.98 -12.64
N ASP A 67 -11.64 10.62 -13.45
CA ASP A 67 -11.80 9.59 -14.48
C ASP A 67 -12.26 8.27 -13.85
N LEU A 68 -11.50 7.73 -12.89
CA LEU A 68 -11.93 6.59 -12.06
C LEU A 68 -11.55 6.82 -10.58
N LEU A 69 -12.47 6.48 -9.69
CA LEU A 69 -12.26 6.48 -8.25
C LEU A 69 -12.34 5.03 -7.75
N ALA A 70 -11.33 4.61 -7.00
CA ALA A 70 -11.25 3.27 -6.44
C ALA A 70 -10.80 3.30 -4.97
N VAL A 71 -10.83 2.15 -4.31
CA VAL A 71 -10.36 1.96 -2.94
C VAL A 71 -9.44 0.72 -2.91
N ASP A 72 -8.31 0.80 -2.20
CA ASP A 72 -7.45 -0.35 -1.93
C ASP A 72 -7.93 -1.15 -0.71
N LYS A 73 -7.32 -2.30 -0.43
CA LYS A 73 -7.77 -3.19 0.67
C LYS A 73 -7.66 -2.54 2.03
N GLU A 74 -6.76 -1.58 2.20
CA GLU A 74 -6.52 -0.86 3.43
C GLU A 74 -7.42 0.38 3.59
N GLY A 75 -8.41 0.56 2.71
CA GLY A 75 -9.32 1.70 2.73
C GLY A 75 -8.72 2.99 2.15
N GLY A 76 -7.52 2.93 1.58
CA GLY A 76 -6.90 4.04 0.86
C GLY A 76 -7.68 4.38 -0.40
N CYS A 77 -8.01 5.66 -0.57
CA CYS A 77 -8.76 6.11 -1.74
C CYS A 77 -7.83 6.40 -2.90
N VAL A 78 -8.13 5.81 -4.05
CA VAL A 78 -7.26 5.80 -5.21
C VAL A 78 -7.89 6.60 -6.35
N VAL A 79 -7.29 7.74 -6.64
CA VAL A 79 -7.62 8.58 -7.82
C VAL A 79 -6.86 8.02 -9.01
N VAL A 80 -7.56 7.51 -10.01
CA VAL A 80 -6.96 7.05 -11.26
C VAL A 80 -7.31 8.03 -12.38
N GLU A 81 -6.28 8.64 -12.96
CA GLU A 81 -6.43 9.60 -14.06
C GLU A 81 -5.85 9.02 -15.35
N LEU A 82 -6.62 9.07 -16.43
CA LEU A 82 -6.28 8.52 -17.74
C LEU A 82 -5.93 9.64 -18.71
N LYS A 83 -4.91 9.42 -19.55
CA LYS A 83 -4.62 10.28 -20.71
C LYS A 83 -4.15 9.50 -21.91
N ARG A 84 -4.60 9.92 -23.08
CA ARG A 84 -4.01 9.54 -24.36
C ARG A 84 -2.75 10.38 -24.62
N GLY A 85 -1.76 9.77 -25.26
CA GLY A 85 -0.48 10.41 -25.56
C GLY A 85 0.34 10.77 -24.32
N ASN A 86 1.08 11.87 -24.43
CA ASN A 86 1.92 12.43 -23.37
C ASN A 86 1.41 13.82 -23.01
N HIS A 87 0.67 13.93 -21.90
CA HIS A 87 0.10 15.20 -21.45
C HIS A 87 0.71 15.65 -20.11
N LYS A 88 1.35 16.83 -20.10
CA LYS A 88 2.15 17.29 -18.95
C LYS A 88 1.33 17.68 -17.71
N LEU A 89 0.04 17.99 -17.89
CA LEU A 89 -0.78 18.63 -16.86
C LEU A 89 -1.70 17.66 -16.10
N HIS A 90 -1.76 16.37 -16.47
CA HIS A 90 -2.71 15.45 -15.82
C HIS A 90 -2.42 15.26 -14.32
N MET A 91 -1.17 15.47 -13.91
CA MET A 91 -0.79 15.32 -12.51
C MET A 91 -1.41 16.40 -11.64
N LEU A 92 -1.54 17.62 -12.16
CA LEU A 92 -2.19 18.70 -11.45
C LEU A 92 -3.66 18.37 -11.19
N GLN A 93 -4.35 17.75 -12.17
CA GLN A 93 -5.73 17.30 -12.01
C GLN A 93 -5.82 16.24 -10.92
N ALA A 94 -5.02 15.17 -11.02
CA ALA A 94 -5.04 14.08 -10.06
C ALA A 94 -4.73 14.53 -8.63
N ILE A 95 -3.75 15.42 -8.44
CA ILE A 95 -3.44 16.01 -7.13
C ILE A 95 -4.61 16.87 -6.62
N SER A 96 -5.22 17.67 -7.49
CA SER A 96 -6.36 18.50 -7.12
C SER A 96 -7.54 17.64 -6.65
N TYR A 97 -7.83 16.56 -7.37
CA TYR A 97 -8.87 15.60 -6.99
C TYR A 97 -8.56 14.89 -5.68
N ALA A 98 -7.33 14.38 -5.51
CA ALA A 98 -6.89 13.77 -4.26
C ALA A 98 -7.07 14.74 -3.07
N GLY A 99 -6.70 16.01 -3.25
CA GLY A 99 -6.91 17.05 -2.24
C GLY A 99 -8.40 17.32 -1.94
N MET A 100 -9.27 17.33 -2.96
CA MET A 100 -10.71 17.51 -2.77
C MET A 100 -11.34 16.34 -2.02
N ILE A 101 -11.06 15.10 -2.45
CA ILE A 101 -11.61 13.91 -1.80
C ILE A 101 -11.00 13.66 -0.42
N SER A 102 -9.84 14.25 -0.08
CA SER A 102 -9.26 14.12 1.27
C SER A 102 -10.16 14.64 2.39
N GLN A 103 -11.19 15.43 2.04
CA GLN A 103 -12.18 15.98 2.97
C GLN A 103 -13.47 15.15 3.03
N TRP A 104 -13.56 14.06 2.25
CA TRP A 104 -14.72 13.19 2.23
C TRP A 104 -14.69 12.23 3.41
N GLU A 105 -15.85 11.96 3.97
CA GLU A 105 -16.04 10.92 4.99
C GLU A 105 -16.36 9.58 4.30
N PRO A 106 -16.16 8.42 4.98
CA PRO A 106 -16.51 7.11 4.42
C PRO A 106 -17.91 7.03 3.80
N ASP A 107 -18.90 7.63 4.46
CA ASP A 107 -20.28 7.71 3.99
C ASP A 107 -20.42 8.36 2.61
N ASP A 108 -19.54 9.29 2.23
CA ASP A 108 -19.59 9.94 0.92
C ASP A 108 -19.18 8.98 -0.21
N PHE A 109 -18.29 8.02 0.07
CA PHE A 109 -17.95 6.94 -0.86
C PHE A 109 -19.07 5.91 -0.94
N LEU A 110 -19.66 5.53 0.21
CA LEU A 110 -20.74 4.54 0.24
C LEU A 110 -21.99 5.00 -0.50
N LYS A 111 -22.31 6.30 -0.46
CA LYS A 111 -23.42 6.90 -1.24
C LYS A 111 -23.27 6.74 -2.76
N LEU A 112 -22.07 6.48 -3.26
CA LEU A 112 -21.81 6.24 -4.69
C LEU A 112 -22.10 4.80 -5.11
N LEU A 113 -22.33 3.91 -4.14
CA LEU A 113 -22.50 2.47 -4.34
C LEU A 113 -23.93 2.04 -4.01
N ASP A 114 -24.45 1.09 -4.77
CA ASP A 114 -25.68 0.37 -4.38
C ASP A 114 -25.42 -0.65 -3.25
N ASP A 115 -26.48 -1.18 -2.65
CA ASP A 115 -26.37 -2.09 -1.50
C ASP A 115 -25.50 -3.32 -1.80
N VAL A 116 -25.57 -3.86 -3.03
CA VAL A 116 -24.79 -5.05 -3.43
C VAL A 116 -23.31 -4.69 -3.53
N GLN A 117 -23.01 -3.51 -4.10
CA GLN A 117 -21.64 -3.02 -4.19
C GLN A 117 -21.05 -2.67 -2.83
N GLN A 118 -21.85 -2.15 -1.89
CA GLN A 118 -21.38 -1.88 -0.53
C GLN A 118 -21.02 -3.17 0.21
N ASP A 119 -21.82 -4.23 0.07
CA ASP A 119 -21.51 -5.54 0.63
C ASP A 119 -20.23 -6.10 0.00
N ALA A 120 -20.09 -6.03 -1.33
CA ALA A 120 -18.88 -6.46 -2.03
C ALA A 120 -17.63 -5.65 -1.62
N LEU A 121 -17.76 -4.35 -1.40
CA LEU A 121 -16.67 -3.50 -0.88
C LEU A 121 -16.24 -3.97 0.51
N THR A 122 -17.17 -4.43 1.34
CA THR A 122 -16.87 -4.92 2.70
C THR A 122 -16.09 -6.21 2.67
N ASP A 123 -16.50 -7.12 1.80
CA ASP A 123 -15.79 -8.38 1.60
C ASP A 123 -14.39 -8.16 1.00
N PHE A 124 -14.20 -7.06 0.26
CA PHE A 124 -12.93 -6.68 -0.32
C PHE A 124 -11.96 -6.02 0.68
N LEU A 125 -12.47 -5.20 1.60
CA LEU A 125 -11.66 -4.47 2.57
C LEU A 125 -11.05 -5.38 3.65
N GLU A 126 -9.81 -5.09 4.05
CA GLU A 126 -9.12 -5.71 5.18
C GLU A 126 -9.17 -4.83 6.44
N VAL A 127 -9.90 -3.71 6.36
CA VAL A 127 -10.13 -2.73 7.43
C VAL A 127 -11.63 -2.48 7.60
N ASP A 128 -12.02 -1.79 8.68
CA ASP A 128 -13.40 -1.35 8.84
C ASP A 128 -13.79 -0.32 7.76
N ARG A 129 -15.07 -0.27 7.36
CA ARG A 129 -15.59 0.74 6.43
C ARG A 129 -15.34 2.16 6.96
N ASP A 130 -15.33 2.35 8.28
CA ASP A 130 -15.06 3.64 8.93
C ASP A 130 -13.59 4.11 8.73
N ASP A 131 -12.71 3.22 8.28
CA ASP A 131 -11.29 3.52 8.02
C ASP A 131 -11.02 3.96 6.57
N ILE A 132 -12.05 3.99 5.72
CA ILE A 132 -11.94 4.47 4.33
C ILE A 132 -11.46 5.93 4.29
N ASN A 133 -10.64 6.25 3.28
CA ASN A 133 -10.15 7.58 2.96
C ASN A 133 -9.17 8.20 3.96
N ARG A 134 -8.56 7.40 4.83
CA ARG A 134 -7.46 7.88 5.71
C ARG A 134 -6.21 8.31 4.96
N GLN A 135 -6.02 7.82 3.73
CA GLN A 135 -4.94 8.20 2.82
C GLN A 135 -5.47 8.24 1.39
N GLN A 136 -4.84 9.07 0.56
CA GLN A 136 -5.12 9.17 -0.86
C GLN A 136 -3.90 8.72 -1.66
N ARG A 137 -4.17 7.95 -2.71
CA ARG A 137 -3.21 7.48 -3.68
C ARG A 137 -3.59 7.99 -5.06
N ILE A 138 -2.57 8.26 -5.88
CA ILE A 138 -2.73 8.73 -7.26
C ILE A 138 -2.14 7.68 -8.19
N ILE A 139 -2.93 7.26 -9.17
CA ILE A 139 -2.47 6.43 -10.27
C ILE A 139 -2.69 7.19 -11.57
N LEU A 140 -1.61 7.50 -12.26
CA LEU A 140 -1.63 8.13 -13.57
C LEU A 140 -1.48 7.02 -14.60
N ILE A 141 -2.31 7.01 -15.64
CA ILE A 141 -2.26 6.03 -16.72
C ILE A 141 -2.20 6.75 -18.07
N ALA A 142 -1.13 6.53 -18.84
CA ALA A 142 -0.94 7.23 -20.12
C ALA A 142 -0.12 6.44 -21.15
N GLU A 143 -0.12 6.87 -22.42
CA GLU A 143 0.76 6.28 -23.44
C GLU A 143 2.22 6.71 -23.28
N GLY A 144 2.47 7.83 -22.60
CA GLY A 144 3.80 8.29 -22.26
C GLY A 144 3.80 9.42 -21.25
N TYR A 145 4.98 9.70 -20.71
CA TYR A 145 5.18 10.73 -19.69
C TYR A 145 6.27 11.70 -20.09
N ASP A 146 6.04 12.98 -19.76
CA ASP A 146 7.06 14.01 -19.82
C ASP A 146 8.03 13.88 -18.65
N TYR A 147 9.30 14.18 -18.88
CA TYR A 147 10.33 14.12 -17.84
C TYR A 147 10.00 15.01 -16.65
N ALA A 148 9.48 16.23 -16.87
CA ALA A 148 9.14 17.15 -15.78
C ALA A 148 8.05 16.59 -14.87
N LEU A 149 7.11 15.82 -15.44
CA LEU A 149 6.08 15.14 -14.69
C LEU A 149 6.67 14.05 -13.80
N LEU A 150 7.53 13.19 -14.35
CA LEU A 150 8.15 12.11 -13.57
C LEU A 150 9.01 12.66 -12.42
N ILE A 151 9.73 13.76 -12.63
CA ILE A 151 10.50 14.44 -11.57
C ILE A 151 9.58 15.03 -10.50
N ALA A 152 8.42 15.58 -10.90
CA ALA A 152 7.44 16.09 -9.94
C ALA A 152 6.82 14.95 -9.11
N ALA A 153 6.47 13.82 -9.74
CA ALA A 153 6.02 12.61 -9.04
C ALA A 153 7.06 12.16 -8.01
N GLU A 154 8.31 11.99 -8.45
CA GLU A 154 9.42 11.58 -7.60
C GLU A 154 9.61 12.53 -6.41
N TRP A 155 9.63 13.83 -6.67
CA TRP A 155 9.78 14.82 -5.60
C TRP A 155 8.63 14.76 -4.57
N LEU A 156 7.37 14.69 -5.03
CA LEU A 156 6.21 14.59 -4.14
C LEU A 156 6.21 13.30 -3.33
N SER A 157 6.54 12.17 -3.96
CA SER A 157 6.60 10.88 -3.30
C SER A 157 7.76 10.77 -2.31
N GLU A 158 8.97 11.15 -2.71
CA GLU A 158 10.17 11.00 -1.86
C GLU A 158 10.23 12.04 -0.73
N GLN A 159 9.81 13.29 -0.98
CA GLN A 159 9.92 14.36 0.03
C GLN A 159 8.69 14.48 0.92
N TYR A 160 7.49 14.20 0.37
CA TYR A 160 6.22 14.41 1.08
C TYR A 160 5.41 13.12 1.28
N GLY A 161 5.87 11.98 0.75
CA GLY A 161 5.20 10.70 0.93
C GLY A 161 3.90 10.56 0.16
N VAL A 162 3.62 11.40 -0.85
CA VAL A 162 2.43 11.25 -1.69
C VAL A 162 2.56 9.94 -2.48
N ASP A 163 1.60 9.03 -2.37
CA ASP A 163 1.62 7.77 -3.12
C ASP A 163 1.21 8.06 -4.56
N ILE A 164 2.19 8.03 -5.47
CA ILE A 164 2.00 8.29 -6.89
C ILE A 164 2.55 7.11 -7.67
N THR A 165 1.71 6.50 -8.49
CA THR A 165 2.11 5.48 -9.46
C THR A 165 1.84 6.00 -10.89
N CYS A 166 2.79 5.79 -11.80
CA CYS A 166 2.65 6.14 -13.21
C CYS A 166 2.73 4.87 -14.05
N CYS A 167 1.64 4.48 -14.69
CA CYS A 167 1.55 3.30 -15.53
C CYS A 167 1.46 3.68 -17.01
N ARG A 168 2.39 3.19 -17.82
CA ARG A 168 2.30 3.31 -19.27
C ARG A 168 1.41 2.22 -19.85
N ILE A 169 0.47 2.62 -20.71
CA ILE A 169 -0.31 1.72 -21.57
C ILE A 169 0.13 1.82 -23.03
N ALA A 170 0.08 0.72 -23.77
CA ALA A 170 0.32 0.68 -25.21
C ALA A 170 -0.56 -0.37 -25.87
N VAL A 171 -0.98 -0.12 -27.11
CA VAL A 171 -1.75 -1.09 -27.90
C VAL A 171 -0.79 -1.92 -28.75
N ALA A 172 -1.06 -3.22 -28.82
CA ALA A 172 -0.51 -4.10 -29.83
C ALA A 172 -1.65 -4.71 -30.65
N LYS A 173 -1.52 -4.68 -31.97
CA LYS A 173 -2.54 -5.19 -32.89
C LYS A 173 -1.99 -6.31 -33.76
N ASP A 174 -2.77 -7.38 -33.86
CA ASP A 174 -2.51 -8.50 -34.76
C ASP A 174 -3.25 -8.27 -36.08
N SER A 175 -2.51 -7.89 -37.12
CA SER A 175 -3.07 -7.60 -38.44
C SER A 175 -3.71 -8.82 -39.12
N VAL A 176 -3.43 -10.04 -38.65
CA VAL A 176 -3.98 -11.28 -39.23
C VAL A 176 -5.31 -11.65 -38.60
N THR A 177 -5.44 -11.49 -37.29
CA THR A 177 -6.67 -11.85 -36.54
C THR A 177 -7.54 -10.65 -36.20
N ASP A 178 -7.07 -9.43 -36.49
CA ASP A 178 -7.67 -8.16 -36.09
C ASP A 178 -7.88 -8.03 -34.57
N SER A 179 -7.07 -8.76 -33.79
CA SER A 179 -7.13 -8.75 -32.34
C SER A 179 -6.24 -7.64 -31.77
N GLU A 180 -6.74 -6.96 -30.75
CA GLU A 180 -6.05 -5.87 -30.07
C GLU A 180 -5.73 -6.27 -28.63
N TYR A 181 -4.54 -5.89 -28.19
CA TYR A 181 -4.01 -6.20 -26.87
C TYR A 181 -3.57 -4.90 -26.20
N LEU A 182 -3.96 -4.70 -24.96
CA LEU A 182 -3.46 -3.62 -24.12
C LEU A 182 -2.27 -4.13 -23.31
N VAL A 183 -1.20 -3.37 -23.30
CA VAL A 183 0.02 -3.68 -22.56
C VAL A 183 0.20 -2.63 -21.51
N CYS A 184 0.35 -3.04 -20.25
CA CYS A 184 0.61 -2.13 -19.17
C CYS A 184 2.05 -2.31 -18.65
N SER A 185 2.67 -1.21 -18.24
CA SER A 185 4.00 -1.23 -17.64
C SER A 185 4.15 -0.11 -16.63
N ASN A 186 4.67 -0.41 -15.45
CA ASN A 186 4.94 0.63 -14.46
C ASN A 186 6.16 1.47 -14.89
N VAL A 187 6.04 2.79 -14.81
CA VAL A 187 7.07 3.78 -15.15
C VAL A 187 7.64 4.45 -13.91
N TYR A 188 6.76 4.80 -12.95
CA TYR A 188 7.15 5.38 -11.67
C TYR A 188 6.31 4.76 -10.54
N PRO A 189 6.90 4.29 -9.43
CA PRO A 189 8.34 4.16 -9.23
C PRO A 189 8.96 3.23 -10.28
N ALA A 190 10.19 3.50 -10.71
CA ALA A 190 10.84 2.70 -11.73
C ALA A 190 10.84 1.22 -11.29
N PRO A 191 10.34 0.28 -12.11
CA PRO A 191 10.37 -1.12 -11.75
C PRO A 191 11.83 -1.53 -11.55
N GLU A 192 12.20 -1.94 -10.33
CA GLU A 192 13.49 -2.60 -10.13
C GLU A 192 13.50 -3.84 -11.01
N LEU A 193 14.36 -3.86 -12.04
CA LEU A 193 14.50 -4.99 -12.96
C LEU A 193 14.71 -6.28 -12.16
N ALA A 194 13.72 -7.16 -12.18
CA ALA A 194 13.80 -8.55 -11.73
C ALA A 194 14.32 -8.76 -10.28
N LYS A 195 13.39 -8.84 -9.32
CA LYS A 195 13.55 -9.71 -8.13
C LYS A 195 13.60 -11.21 -8.50
N GLU A 196 13.59 -11.54 -9.78
CA GLU A 196 13.82 -12.87 -10.35
C GLU A 196 15.16 -12.93 -11.12
N SER A 197 16.27 -12.90 -10.41
CA SER A 197 17.41 -13.74 -10.79
C SER A 197 18.00 -14.35 -9.52
N VAL A 198 18.14 -15.68 -9.57
CA VAL A 198 18.45 -16.65 -8.52
C VAL A 198 19.32 -16.11 -7.37
N SER A 199 18.87 -16.37 -6.14
CA SER A 199 19.55 -16.09 -4.88
C SER A 199 21.05 -16.38 -4.90
N ARG A 200 21.88 -15.36 -4.66
CA ARG A 200 23.22 -15.48 -4.06
C ARG A 200 23.51 -14.18 -3.31
N GLY A 201 23.53 -14.27 -1.99
CA GLY A 201 23.49 -13.12 -1.11
C GLY A 201 24.68 -12.16 -1.25
N ARG A 202 24.41 -10.87 -1.08
CA ARG A 202 24.97 -10.06 0.02
C ARG A 202 24.42 -8.64 0.03
N LYS A 203 24.09 -8.21 1.26
CA LYS A 203 24.25 -6.88 1.86
C LYS A 203 24.00 -5.67 0.96
N HIS A 204 22.83 -5.04 1.13
CA HIS A 204 22.77 -3.59 1.08
C HIS A 204 22.91 -3.03 2.50
N GLY A 205 24.03 -2.34 2.72
CA GLY A 205 24.36 -1.67 3.95
C GLY A 205 23.83 -0.24 3.99
N SER A 206 23.57 0.21 5.22
CA SER A 206 23.63 1.58 5.72
C SER A 206 22.76 2.64 5.03
N THR A 207 21.58 2.80 5.62
CA THR A 207 20.88 4.07 5.90
C THR A 207 21.71 5.35 5.75
N SER A 208 21.20 6.29 4.96
CA SER A 208 21.37 7.72 5.24
C SER A 208 20.20 8.18 6.11
N LYS A 209 20.51 8.56 7.35
CA LYS A 209 19.57 9.05 8.35
C LYS A 209 19.04 10.43 7.94
N VAL A 210 17.79 10.50 7.52
CA VAL A 210 17.03 11.76 7.64
C VAL A 210 16.54 11.83 9.07
N LYS A 211 17.16 12.68 9.90
CA LYS A 211 16.59 13.11 11.17
C LYS A 211 15.38 13.98 10.85
N TRP A 212 14.19 13.42 11.00
CA TRP A 212 12.95 14.18 10.86
C TRP A 212 12.74 15.09 12.08
N PRO A 213 12.27 16.34 11.92
CA PRO A 213 12.35 17.33 13.00
C PRO A 213 11.30 17.21 14.11
N ASP A 214 10.27 16.36 14.01
CA ASP A 214 9.23 16.37 15.04
C ASP A 214 8.52 15.02 15.26
N CYS A 215 9.07 14.18 16.15
CA CYS A 215 8.41 12.98 16.65
C CYS A 215 7.01 13.29 17.24
N LYS A 216 6.83 14.51 17.77
CA LYS A 216 5.54 14.97 18.28
C LYS A 216 4.48 15.09 17.19
N ALA A 217 4.85 15.51 15.98
CA ALA A 217 3.92 15.58 14.86
C ALA A 217 3.45 14.17 14.44
N ALA A 218 4.38 13.21 14.39
CA ALA A 218 4.05 11.83 14.05
C ALA A 218 3.09 11.18 15.05
N LEU A 219 3.13 11.58 16.32
CA LEU A 219 2.31 11.04 17.41
C LEU A 219 1.10 11.92 17.79
N ALA A 220 0.81 12.99 17.05
CA ALA A 220 -0.24 13.96 17.40
C ALA A 220 -1.66 13.36 17.51
N GLY A 221 -1.92 12.21 16.91
CA GLY A 221 -3.18 11.48 16.99
C GLY A 221 -3.23 10.34 18.03
N VAL A 222 -2.20 10.22 18.88
CA VAL A 222 -2.12 9.18 19.92
C VAL A 222 -2.54 9.79 21.26
N SER A 223 -3.67 9.33 21.80
CA SER A 223 -4.22 9.85 23.07
C SER A 223 -3.62 9.16 24.30
N ASN A 224 -3.04 7.97 24.15
CA ASN A 224 -2.42 7.25 25.27
C ASN A 224 -0.99 7.78 25.58
N PRO A 225 -0.75 8.33 26.79
CA PRO A 225 0.55 8.88 27.17
C PRO A 225 1.66 7.83 27.32
N ALA A 226 1.31 6.56 27.61
CA ALA A 226 2.29 5.48 27.69
C ALA A 226 2.86 5.15 26.31
N VAL A 227 2.01 5.13 25.28
CA VAL A 227 2.42 4.91 23.88
C VAL A 227 3.34 6.03 23.42
N THR A 228 2.93 7.30 23.62
CA THR A 228 3.73 8.45 23.17
C THR A 228 5.09 8.52 23.87
N SER A 229 5.11 8.34 25.20
CA SER A 229 6.35 8.35 25.98
C SER A 229 7.32 7.24 25.54
N TYR A 230 6.80 6.03 25.30
CA TYR A 230 7.62 4.90 24.85
C TYR A 230 8.21 5.13 23.45
N PHE A 231 7.39 5.61 22.52
CA PHE A 231 7.83 5.93 21.16
C PHE A 231 8.88 7.05 21.16
N GLU A 232 8.68 8.12 21.92
CA GLU A 232 9.67 9.19 22.06
C GLU A 232 11.00 8.67 22.62
N GLN A 233 10.96 7.79 23.62
CA GLN A 233 12.15 7.17 24.21
C GLN A 233 12.91 6.31 23.20
N GLU A 234 12.22 5.40 22.49
CA GLU A 234 12.86 4.48 21.53
C GLU A 234 13.40 5.23 20.30
N LEU A 235 12.69 6.27 19.83
CA LEU A 235 13.18 7.12 18.75
C LEU A 235 14.41 7.93 19.16
N THR A 236 14.45 8.41 20.40
CA THR A 236 15.64 9.07 20.97
C THR A 236 16.82 8.10 21.07
N ALA A 237 16.53 6.82 21.32
CA ALA A 237 17.51 5.73 21.34
C ALA A 237 17.91 5.22 19.94
N ASP A 238 17.52 5.91 18.86
CA ASP A 238 17.84 5.57 17.46
C ASP A 238 17.30 4.19 17.04
N ARG A 239 16.14 3.78 17.58
CA ARG A 239 15.44 2.54 17.20
C ARG A 239 15.06 2.56 15.72
N GLU A 240 15.28 1.42 15.03
CA GLU A 240 14.77 1.22 13.67
C GLU A 240 13.26 1.43 13.64
N SER A 241 12.79 2.31 12.76
CA SER A 241 11.39 2.74 12.74
C SER A 241 10.91 2.99 11.31
N TYR A 242 9.60 2.94 11.14
CA TYR A 242 8.89 3.40 9.97
C TYR A 242 7.82 4.41 10.42
N LEU A 243 8.27 5.65 10.64
CA LEU A 243 7.50 6.70 11.30
C LEU A 243 6.22 7.11 10.54
N ARG A 244 6.17 6.93 9.21
CA ARG A 244 4.95 7.18 8.40
C ARG A 244 3.76 6.33 8.87
N LYS A 245 4.00 5.08 9.29
CA LYS A 245 2.99 4.20 9.90
C LYS A 245 3.07 4.17 11.44
N ARG A 246 3.87 5.06 12.04
CA ARG A 246 4.18 5.06 13.49
C ARG A 246 4.65 3.69 13.98
N ILE A 247 5.57 3.05 13.24
CA ILE A 247 6.07 1.70 13.55
C ILE A 247 7.49 1.74 14.12
N LEU A 248 7.75 0.99 15.19
CA LEU A 248 9.08 0.60 15.68
C LEU A 248 9.38 -0.84 15.26
N ARG A 249 10.63 -1.15 14.94
CA ARG A 249 11.08 -2.48 14.48
C ARG A 249 12.14 -3.05 15.41
N TYR A 250 12.00 -4.34 15.72
CA TYR A 250 12.90 -5.08 16.60
C TYR A 250 13.47 -6.29 15.85
N ARG A 251 14.80 -6.32 15.73
CA ARG A 251 15.52 -7.39 15.05
C ARG A 251 16.25 -8.28 16.06
N LEU A 252 16.24 -9.58 15.77
CA LEU A 252 17.04 -10.57 16.47
C LEU A 252 17.73 -11.46 15.43
N GLY A 253 19.06 -11.59 15.52
CA GLY A 253 19.84 -12.36 14.55
C GLY A 253 19.70 -11.86 13.10
N GLY A 254 19.48 -10.55 12.90
CA GLY A 254 19.25 -9.92 11.60
C GLY A 254 17.82 -10.02 11.06
N LYS A 255 16.97 -10.88 11.63
CA LYS A 255 15.56 -11.04 11.25
C LYS A 255 14.68 -10.07 12.04
N ARG A 256 13.70 -9.45 11.39
CA ARG A 256 12.65 -8.67 12.09
C ARG A 256 11.76 -9.65 12.84
N ARG A 257 11.84 -9.64 14.17
CA ARG A 257 11.06 -10.51 15.05
C ARG A 257 9.83 -9.82 15.58
N TRP A 258 9.89 -8.50 15.77
CA TRP A 258 8.72 -7.73 16.10
C TRP A 258 8.64 -6.44 15.30
N PHE A 259 7.43 -6.00 15.06
CA PHE A 259 7.16 -4.59 14.84
C PHE A 259 6.07 -4.14 15.81
N MET A 260 6.10 -2.87 16.18
CA MET A 260 5.13 -2.24 17.08
C MET A 260 4.58 -0.99 16.42
N ALA A 261 3.27 -0.88 16.26
CA ALA A 261 2.60 0.29 15.70
C ALA A 261 1.86 1.08 16.78
N ALA A 262 2.06 2.40 16.83
CA ALA A 262 1.31 3.28 17.72
C ALA A 262 -0.09 3.54 17.16
N ARG A 263 -1.12 3.11 17.91
CA ARG A 263 -2.52 3.47 17.66
C ARG A 263 -2.97 4.57 18.61
N THR A 264 -4.20 5.05 18.44
CA THR A 264 -4.77 6.12 19.27
C THR A 264 -4.72 5.78 20.77
N LYS A 265 -5.14 4.57 21.16
CA LYS A 265 -5.31 4.19 22.58
C LYS A 265 -4.31 3.16 23.10
N ASN A 266 -3.58 2.45 22.24
CA ASN A 266 -2.66 1.38 22.62
C ASN A 266 -1.56 1.25 21.55
N ALA A 267 -0.64 0.31 21.75
CA ALA A 267 0.28 -0.13 20.71
C ALA A 267 -0.05 -1.56 20.28
N TYR A 268 -0.11 -1.76 18.97
CA TYR A 268 -0.19 -3.08 18.38
C TYR A 268 1.20 -3.66 18.20
N VAL A 269 1.39 -4.93 18.52
CA VAL A 269 2.65 -5.64 18.31
C VAL A 269 2.43 -6.91 17.52
N TRP A 270 3.18 -7.05 16.43
CA TRP A 270 3.30 -8.31 15.69
C TRP A 270 4.58 -9.03 16.09
N GLN A 271 4.48 -10.31 16.44
CA GLN A 271 5.62 -11.21 16.59
C GLN A 271 5.71 -12.18 15.40
N GLN A 272 6.84 -12.14 14.70
CA GLN A 272 7.16 -13.00 13.57
C GLN A 272 7.85 -14.30 14.03
N GLY A 273 7.15 -15.41 13.83
CA GLY A 273 7.58 -16.73 14.28
C GLY A 273 7.20 -17.01 15.74
N ARG A 274 7.50 -18.23 16.18
CA ARG A 274 7.16 -18.73 17.51
C ARG A 274 8.42 -19.13 18.27
N PHE A 275 8.35 -19.14 19.60
CA PHE A 275 9.32 -19.82 20.44
C PHE A 275 8.60 -20.65 21.50
N GLU A 276 9.29 -21.60 22.11
CA GLU A 276 8.68 -22.50 23.09
C GLU A 276 8.10 -21.71 24.27
N GLY A 277 6.79 -21.86 24.49
CA GLY A 277 6.07 -21.20 25.59
C GLY A 277 5.80 -19.70 25.39
N ASP A 278 5.94 -19.16 24.17
CA ASP A 278 5.76 -17.73 23.90
C ASP A 278 4.39 -17.17 24.30
N MET A 279 3.30 -17.91 24.07
CA MET A 279 1.96 -17.54 24.50
C MET A 279 1.89 -17.35 26.02
N ASP A 280 2.36 -18.34 26.78
CA ASP A 280 2.36 -18.29 28.25
C ASP A 280 3.30 -17.21 28.79
N PHE A 281 4.42 -16.99 28.10
CA PHE A 281 5.38 -15.95 28.43
C PHE A 281 4.74 -14.56 28.34
N TRP A 282 4.08 -14.25 27.22
CA TRP A 282 3.41 -12.96 27.04
C TRP A 282 2.19 -12.83 27.96
N LYS A 283 1.37 -13.87 28.08
CA LYS A 283 0.17 -13.86 28.95
C LYS A 283 0.48 -13.66 30.44
N LYS A 284 1.64 -14.11 30.92
CA LYS A 284 2.05 -13.90 32.32
C LYS A 284 2.66 -12.52 32.58
N GLY A 285 3.13 -11.85 31.53
CA GLY A 285 3.90 -10.62 31.64
C GLY A 285 3.13 -9.34 31.32
N LEU A 286 2.09 -9.44 30.49
CA LEU A 286 1.22 -8.31 30.14
C LEU A 286 0.06 -8.17 31.13
N SER A 287 -0.45 -6.95 31.30
CA SER A 287 -1.58 -6.67 32.19
C SER A 287 -2.88 -7.36 31.78
N ASP A 288 -3.11 -7.54 30.47
CA ASP A 288 -4.25 -8.29 29.95
C ASP A 288 -3.77 -9.52 29.15
N PRO A 289 -3.96 -10.74 29.67
CA PRO A 289 -3.62 -11.97 28.95
C PRO A 289 -4.43 -12.23 27.67
N GLU A 290 -5.61 -11.64 27.50
CA GLU A 290 -6.51 -11.92 26.37
C GLU A 290 -6.09 -11.19 25.07
N VAL A 291 -5.21 -10.19 25.19
CA VAL A 291 -4.65 -9.47 24.03
C VAL A 291 -3.69 -10.34 23.21
N VAL A 292 -3.16 -11.42 23.81
CA VAL A 292 -2.20 -12.34 23.20
C VAL A 292 -2.94 -13.39 22.36
N LYS A 293 -2.91 -13.22 21.04
CA LYS A 293 -3.59 -14.13 20.11
C LYS A 293 -2.65 -14.71 19.06
N PRO A 294 -2.75 -16.01 18.73
CA PRO A 294 -2.07 -16.56 17.57
C PRO A 294 -2.74 -16.04 16.28
N VAL A 295 -1.92 -15.70 15.29
CA VAL A 295 -2.35 -15.24 13.95
C VAL A 295 -1.54 -15.96 12.87
N LYS A 296 -1.95 -15.84 11.60
CA LYS A 296 -1.33 -16.52 10.44
C LYS A 296 -1.18 -18.04 10.68
N ASP A 297 -2.30 -18.72 10.87
CA ASP A 297 -2.38 -20.15 11.19
C ASP A 297 -1.50 -20.60 12.38
N GLY A 298 -1.32 -19.71 13.35
CA GLY A 298 -0.51 -19.94 14.55
C GLY A 298 1.00 -19.81 14.35
N GLN A 299 1.46 -19.33 13.19
CA GLN A 299 2.88 -19.10 12.93
C GLN A 299 3.39 -17.78 13.55
N CYS A 300 2.50 -16.86 13.89
CA CYS A 300 2.82 -15.55 14.44
C CYS A 300 1.93 -15.26 15.66
N LEU A 301 2.30 -14.23 16.45
CA LEU A 301 1.47 -13.73 17.55
C LEU A 301 1.14 -12.25 17.36
N ARG A 302 -0.07 -11.90 17.77
CA ARG A 302 -0.58 -10.54 17.91
C ARG A 302 -0.70 -10.19 19.39
N LEU A 303 -0.21 -9.03 19.79
CA LEU A 303 -0.29 -8.49 21.16
C LEU A 303 -0.76 -7.03 21.14
N PHE A 304 -1.35 -6.57 22.24
CA PHE A 304 -1.57 -5.15 22.51
C PHE A 304 -0.87 -4.73 23.80
N LEU A 305 -0.32 -3.51 23.81
CA LEU A 305 0.26 -2.88 25.00
C LEU A 305 -0.48 -1.56 25.26
N ASP A 306 -1.02 -1.40 26.45
CA ASP A 306 -1.81 -0.21 26.83
C ASP A 306 -1.15 0.62 27.95
N SER A 307 -0.30 0.01 28.76
CA SER A 307 0.21 0.58 30.00
C SER A 307 1.72 0.69 30.01
N ALA A 308 2.27 1.66 30.77
CA ALA A 308 3.72 1.80 30.92
C ALA A 308 4.42 0.51 31.42
N PRO A 309 3.84 -0.28 32.36
CA PRO A 309 4.36 -1.60 32.70
C PRO A 309 4.44 -2.57 31.51
N ASP A 310 3.43 -2.61 30.62
CA ASP A 310 3.43 -3.47 29.43
C ASP A 310 4.55 -3.09 28.46
N PHE A 311 4.73 -1.79 28.20
CA PHE A 311 5.84 -1.29 27.38
C PHE A 311 7.20 -1.64 27.98
N GLN A 312 7.36 -1.48 29.29
CA GLN A 312 8.60 -1.84 29.98
C GLN A 312 8.86 -3.35 29.90
N PHE A 313 7.83 -4.17 30.17
CA PHE A 313 7.93 -5.63 30.09
C PHE A 313 8.29 -6.09 28.68
N PHE A 314 7.66 -5.51 27.65
CA PHE A 314 7.97 -5.79 26.26
C PHE A 314 9.43 -5.43 25.95
N ASN A 315 9.87 -4.23 26.30
CA ASN A 315 11.22 -3.76 26.01
C ASN A 315 12.30 -4.64 26.67
N ASP A 316 12.14 -4.94 27.96
CA ASP A 316 13.07 -5.82 28.69
C ASP A 316 13.10 -7.23 28.08
N SER A 317 11.95 -7.71 27.61
CA SER A 317 11.85 -9.02 26.97
C SER A 317 12.60 -9.04 25.63
N VAL A 318 12.32 -8.11 24.72
CA VAL A 318 12.92 -8.12 23.38
C VAL A 318 14.38 -7.68 23.36
N THR A 319 14.82 -6.86 24.32
CA THR A 319 16.22 -6.39 24.39
C THR A 319 17.12 -7.26 25.26
N GLN A 320 16.57 -8.05 26.20
CA GLN A 320 17.36 -8.86 27.12
C GLN A 320 16.93 -10.33 27.13
N LYS A 321 15.70 -10.63 27.58
CA LYS A 321 15.29 -12.01 27.94
C LYS A 321 15.19 -12.96 26.74
N LEU A 322 14.76 -12.44 25.57
CA LEU A 322 14.51 -13.24 24.38
C LEU A 322 15.71 -13.29 23.41
N GLN A 323 16.86 -12.72 23.80
CA GLN A 323 18.04 -12.59 22.93
C GLN A 323 18.68 -13.96 22.56
N SER A 324 18.53 -14.96 23.42
CA SER A 324 19.17 -16.29 23.27
C SER A 324 18.18 -17.44 23.07
N ILE A 325 16.91 -17.13 22.77
CA ILE A 325 15.87 -18.15 22.59
C ILE A 325 15.89 -18.71 21.17
N GLU A 326 15.62 -20.02 21.05
CA GLU A 326 15.41 -20.66 19.76
C GLU A 326 14.01 -20.39 19.21
N TRP A 327 13.96 -20.02 17.93
CA TRP A 327 12.73 -19.65 17.24
C TRP A 327 12.36 -20.70 16.19
N HIS A 328 11.09 -21.07 16.12
CA HIS A 328 10.51 -22.02 15.18
C HIS A 328 9.40 -21.36 14.35
N GLY A 329 9.27 -21.75 13.08
CA GLY A 329 8.35 -21.10 12.15
C GLY A 329 8.84 -19.71 11.70
N GLY A 330 8.97 -19.52 10.39
CA GLY A 330 9.59 -18.34 9.80
C GLY A 330 10.45 -18.70 8.60
N THR A 331 9.88 -19.46 7.66
CA THR A 331 10.43 -19.63 6.32
C THR A 331 10.02 -18.42 5.49
N SER A 332 11.03 -17.80 4.88
CA SER A 332 11.01 -16.62 4.01
C SER A 332 10.79 -15.26 4.66
N ASP A 333 11.58 -14.30 4.20
CA ASP A 333 11.44 -12.84 4.38
C ASP A 333 10.29 -12.33 3.50
N GLU A 334 9.22 -13.13 3.36
CA GLU A 334 7.97 -12.70 2.72
C GLU A 334 7.38 -11.61 3.60
N GLY A 335 7.15 -10.45 2.99
CA GLY A 335 6.73 -9.22 3.63
C GLY A 335 5.69 -9.50 4.70
N VAL A 336 6.08 -9.28 5.96
CA VAL A 336 5.10 -9.21 7.04
C VAL A 336 4.19 -8.05 6.67
N ASP A 337 2.95 -8.40 6.42
CA ASP A 337 1.89 -7.47 6.12
C ASP A 337 1.69 -6.54 7.33
N GLU A 338 1.96 -5.26 7.14
CA GLU A 338 1.89 -4.24 8.20
C GLU A 338 0.41 -3.80 8.43
N THR A 339 -0.55 -4.52 7.87
CA THR A 339 -2.02 -4.29 7.85
C THR A 339 -2.75 -4.73 9.11
N GLU A 340 -2.25 -5.69 9.91
CA GLU A 340 -2.91 -6.08 11.16
C GLU A 340 -2.87 -4.98 12.26
N THR A 341 -2.29 -3.81 11.96
CA THR A 341 -2.09 -2.71 12.91
C THR A 341 -3.31 -1.87 13.22
N LEU A 342 -4.54 -2.19 12.78
CA LEU A 342 -5.75 -1.42 13.16
C LEU A 342 -7.04 -2.29 13.26
N GLY A 343 -7.12 -3.17 14.26
CA GLY A 343 -8.37 -3.83 14.68
C GLY A 343 -8.64 -3.66 16.18
N ASP A 344 -9.76 -3.00 16.50
CA ASP A 344 -10.51 -2.91 17.78
C ASP A 344 -9.92 -2.15 18.99
N GLU A 345 -10.47 -0.96 19.29
CA GLU A 345 -11.46 -0.74 20.38
C GLU A 345 -11.81 0.78 20.58
N CYS A 346 -13.07 1.09 20.25
CA CYS A 346 -13.86 2.31 20.49
C CYS A 346 -13.56 3.59 19.67
#